data_AF-A0AAD7W8L2-F1
#
_entry.id   AF-A0AAD7W8L2-F1
#
_cell.length_a   1.000
_cell.length_b   1.000
_cell.length_c   1.000
_cell.angle_alpha   90.00
_cell.angle_beta   90.00
_cell.angle_gamma   90.00
#
_symmetry.space_group_name_H-M   'P 1'
#
loop_
_entity.id
_entity.type
_entity.pdbx_description
1 polymer ?
#
loop_
_entity_poly.entity_id
_entity_poly.type
_entity_poly.pdbx_seq_one_letter_code
_entity_poly.pdbx_strand_id
1 'polypeptide(L)'
;MQVYTGKPTSGGPEKNQGMRVVLDVTEGLRGHNVTCDNFFTSYELGQQLLKRKITMVGTVRKNKPELPPALLASKEREVFSSKFAFTPTTTLVSYLPKKNKNVVLLSTLHTEADISDREDRKPAIILDYNCNKGGVDNLSKVIGTYSCRRMTAHWPLVIFHNIIDVSSYNAIVIWREINPTWMPRKRNKRRVFLEQLGKALVTPLIERREHLPRTEASAAVVKAVQRPRSRDQPEVPAAPATAPAGAKYEDIGRVKHARQLLEDKKSGKLEVTKEKLEQHIKGQYSDPARNNPLVPLGHMPHPAPPTSQFNIMLPKFCKVREVVKKARSASAPGPNGVPYKLYKNCPGMLKILWTLMRKNN
;
A
#
# COMPACT_ATOMS: atom_id res chain seq x y z
N MET A 1 0.30 -5.28 -12.92
CA MET A 1 0.91 -4.43 -11.87
C MET A 1 2.31 -4.06 -12.31
N GLN A 2 2.63 -2.77 -12.46
CA GLN A 2 3.98 -2.32 -12.79
C GLN A 2 4.72 -1.95 -11.50
N VAL A 3 5.85 -2.59 -11.22
CA VAL A 3 6.66 -2.33 -10.03
C VAL A 3 7.69 -1.25 -10.35
N TYR A 4 7.72 -0.19 -9.55
CA TYR A 4 8.78 0.81 -9.66
C TYR A 4 10.09 0.26 -9.07
N THR A 5 11.08 0.02 -9.92
CA THR A 5 12.39 -0.57 -9.57
C THR A 5 13.47 0.48 -9.30
N GLY A 6 13.14 1.77 -9.36
CA GLY A 6 14.12 2.84 -9.19
C GLY A 6 14.77 3.23 -10.52
N LYS A 7 16.08 2.97 -10.65
CA LYS A 7 16.83 3.34 -11.85
C LYS A 7 16.69 2.25 -12.92
N PRO A 8 16.38 2.60 -14.17
CA PRO A 8 16.45 1.66 -15.28
C PRO A 8 17.89 1.16 -15.47
N THR A 9 18.04 0.01 -16.12
CA THR A 9 19.32 -0.65 -16.40
C THR A 9 20.31 0.26 -17.15
N SER A 10 19.79 1.25 -17.88
CA SER A 10 20.55 2.30 -18.58
C SER A 10 21.18 3.37 -17.68
N GLY A 11 21.00 3.29 -16.35
CA GLY A 11 21.77 4.07 -15.36
C GLY A 11 21.32 5.53 -15.11
N GLY A 12 20.49 6.10 -15.98
CA GLY A 12 19.95 7.46 -15.86
C GLY A 12 18.59 7.54 -15.13
N PRO A 13 18.23 8.67 -14.48
CA PRO A 13 16.86 8.91 -14.02
C PRO A 13 15.89 8.91 -15.20
N GLU A 14 14.79 8.20 -15.08
CA GLU A 14 13.74 8.17 -16.12
C GLU A 14 13.10 9.56 -16.24
N LYS A 15 13.17 10.16 -17.43
CA LYS A 15 12.45 11.40 -17.75
C LYS A 15 11.01 11.05 -18.11
N ASN A 16 10.07 11.91 -17.72
CA ASN A 16 8.63 11.77 -18.02
C ASN A 16 7.98 10.47 -17.51
N GLN A 17 8.54 9.87 -16.45
CA GLN A 17 8.00 8.65 -15.83
C GLN A 17 6.50 8.76 -15.53
N GLY A 18 6.04 9.87 -14.95
CA GLY A 18 4.64 10.06 -14.60
C GLY A 18 3.71 9.92 -15.82
N MET A 19 4.09 10.51 -16.94
CA MET A 19 3.33 10.43 -18.19
C MET A 19 3.31 9.02 -18.75
N ARG A 20 4.48 8.35 -18.87
CA ARG A 20 4.55 6.97 -19.35
C ARG A 20 3.66 6.05 -18.51
N VAL A 21 3.80 6.10 -17.19
CA VAL A 21 3.01 5.25 -16.28
C VAL A 21 1.52 5.46 -16.49
N VAL A 22 1.04 6.70 -16.62
CA VAL A 22 -0.39 6.95 -16.87
C VAL A 22 -0.84 6.41 -18.22
N LEU A 23 -0.03 6.57 -19.28
CA LEU A 23 -0.35 6.02 -20.61
C LEU A 23 -0.39 4.49 -20.62
N ASP A 24 0.49 3.83 -19.86
CA ASP A 24 0.52 2.37 -19.76
C ASP A 24 -0.69 1.85 -18.96
N VAL A 25 -1.00 2.44 -17.80
CA VAL A 25 -2.14 1.98 -16.97
C VAL A 25 -3.51 2.33 -17.56
N THR A 26 -3.57 3.22 -18.54
CA THR A 26 -4.80 3.59 -19.25
C THR A 26 -4.91 2.92 -20.62
N GLU A 27 -3.97 2.04 -20.97
CA GLU A 27 -4.02 1.27 -22.21
C GLU A 27 -5.32 0.45 -22.31
N GLY A 28 -5.97 0.49 -23.47
CA GLY A 28 -7.25 -0.19 -23.72
C GLY A 28 -8.50 0.52 -23.20
N LEU A 29 -8.38 1.56 -22.37
CA LEU A 29 -9.54 2.33 -21.88
C LEU A 29 -10.01 3.35 -22.93
N ARG A 30 -11.31 3.62 -22.99
CA ARG A 30 -11.93 4.64 -23.87
C ARG A 30 -13.14 5.27 -23.18
N GLY A 31 -13.33 6.58 -23.33
CA GLY A 31 -14.49 7.29 -22.77
C GLY A 31 -14.48 7.44 -21.24
N HIS A 32 -13.31 7.33 -20.61
CA HIS A 32 -13.14 7.47 -19.16
C HIS A 32 -12.45 8.80 -18.82
N ASN A 33 -12.64 9.27 -17.58
CA ASN A 33 -11.87 10.36 -16.99
C ASN A 33 -10.85 9.81 -16.00
N VAL A 34 -9.63 10.34 -16.03
CA VAL A 34 -8.53 9.94 -15.14
C VAL A 34 -8.26 11.05 -14.14
N THR A 35 -8.31 10.72 -12.85
CA THR A 35 -7.95 11.67 -11.79
C THR A 35 -6.50 11.46 -11.35
N CYS A 36 -5.66 12.48 -11.51
CA CYS A 36 -4.23 12.42 -11.26
C CYS A 36 -3.77 13.30 -10.09
N ASP A 37 -2.81 12.82 -9.31
CA ASP A 37 -2.06 13.68 -8.40
C ASP A 37 -0.96 14.46 -9.14
N ASN A 38 -0.44 15.50 -8.51
CA ASN A 38 0.55 16.45 -9.02
C ASN A 38 1.83 15.86 -9.60
N PHE A 39 2.19 14.62 -9.23
CA PHE A 39 3.36 13.95 -9.79
C PHE A 39 3.12 13.52 -11.25
N PHE A 40 1.87 13.19 -11.59
CA PHE A 40 1.48 12.66 -12.89
C PHE A 40 0.95 13.76 -13.83
N THR A 41 0.30 14.79 -13.28
CA THR A 41 -0.36 15.82 -14.09
C THR A 41 0.62 16.71 -14.88
N SER A 42 0.44 16.76 -16.20
CA SER A 42 1.05 17.74 -17.11
C SER A 42 0.09 18.09 -18.25
N TYR A 43 0.31 19.23 -18.93
CA TYR A 43 -0.49 19.57 -20.11
C TYR A 43 -0.31 18.53 -21.22
N GLU A 44 0.94 18.14 -21.50
CA GLU A 44 1.27 17.14 -22.52
C GLU A 44 0.54 15.81 -22.29
N LEU A 45 0.49 15.32 -21.05
CA LEU A 45 -0.24 14.10 -20.71
C LEU A 45 -1.74 14.26 -21.03
N GLY A 46 -2.34 15.40 -20.67
CA GLY A 46 -3.74 15.68 -20.98
C GLY A 46 -4.03 15.61 -22.49
N GLN A 47 -3.16 16.19 -23.31
CA GLN A 47 -3.29 16.15 -24.78
C GLN A 47 -3.16 14.73 -25.34
N GLN A 48 -2.24 13.92 -24.81
CA GLN A 48 -2.06 12.53 -25.25
C GLN A 48 -3.24 11.63 -24.83
N LEU A 49 -3.83 11.87 -23.66
CA LEU A 49 -5.05 11.18 -23.24
C LEU A 49 -6.25 11.56 -24.10
N LEU A 50 -6.39 12.83 -24.49
CA LEU A 50 -7.47 13.27 -25.39
C LEU A 50 -7.42 12.55 -26.74
N LYS A 51 -6.23 12.31 -27.31
CA LYS A 51 -6.06 11.49 -28.53
C LYS A 51 -6.60 10.06 -28.36
N ARG A 52 -6.64 9.55 -27.13
CA ARG A 52 -7.18 8.23 -26.77
C ARG A 52 -8.66 8.28 -26.35
N LYS A 53 -9.33 9.44 -26.49
CA LYS A 53 -10.69 9.69 -25.98
C LYS A 53 -10.79 9.47 -24.47
N ILE A 54 -9.75 9.88 -23.75
CA ILE A 54 -9.68 9.86 -22.27
C ILE A 54 -9.50 11.31 -21.81
N THR A 55 -10.29 11.72 -20.83
CA THR A 55 -10.13 13.04 -20.19
C THR A 55 -9.32 12.91 -18.91
N MET A 56 -8.80 14.02 -18.41
CA MET A 56 -8.00 14.05 -17.18
C MET A 56 -8.42 15.23 -16.31
N VAL A 57 -8.36 15.02 -14.99
CA VAL A 57 -8.42 16.07 -13.97
C VAL A 57 -7.28 15.84 -12.99
N GLY A 58 -6.50 16.86 -12.66
CA GLY A 58 -5.43 16.67 -11.68
C GLY A 58 -4.89 17.97 -11.11
N THR A 59 -4.25 17.86 -9.95
CA THR A 59 -3.52 19.00 -9.37
C THR A 59 -2.24 19.26 -10.15
N VAL A 60 -1.85 20.52 -10.30
CA VAL A 60 -0.62 20.92 -11.00
C VAL A 60 0.35 21.56 -10.02
N ARG A 61 1.64 21.22 -10.14
CA ARG A 61 2.69 21.89 -9.36
C ARG A 61 2.89 23.32 -9.87
N LYS A 62 2.96 24.28 -8.95
CA LYS A 62 3.10 25.72 -9.25
C LYS A 62 4.37 26.10 -10.00
N ASN A 63 5.40 25.26 -9.95
CA ASN A 63 6.68 25.50 -10.62
C ASN A 63 6.69 25.00 -12.08
N LYS A 64 5.53 24.58 -12.62
CA LYS A 64 5.41 24.20 -14.03
C LYS A 64 5.50 25.46 -14.91
N PRO A 65 6.42 25.50 -15.89
CA PRO A 65 6.61 26.68 -16.75
C PRO A 65 5.39 26.95 -17.65
N GLU A 66 4.57 25.93 -17.85
CA GLU A 66 3.33 25.95 -18.63
C GLU A 66 2.22 26.81 -17.98
N LEU A 67 2.36 27.16 -16.69
CA LEU A 67 1.32 27.88 -15.96
C LEU A 67 1.43 29.40 -16.15
N PRO A 68 0.36 30.09 -16.57
CA PRO A 68 0.33 31.54 -16.60
C PRO A 68 0.62 32.17 -15.22
N PRO A 69 1.55 33.13 -15.10
CA PRO A 69 1.85 33.80 -13.83
C PRO A 69 0.61 34.42 -13.15
N ALA A 70 -0.36 34.87 -13.95
CA ALA A 70 -1.64 35.42 -13.48
C ALA A 70 -2.47 34.43 -12.63
N LEU A 71 -2.34 33.12 -12.88
CA LEU A 71 -2.96 32.06 -12.07
C LEU A 71 -2.18 31.79 -10.78
N LEU A 72 -0.89 32.12 -10.72
CA LEU A 72 -0.06 31.90 -9.54
C LEU A 72 -0.14 33.04 -8.53
N ALA A 73 -0.40 34.26 -9.02
CA ALA A 73 -0.56 35.46 -8.21
C ALA A 73 -1.68 35.28 -7.16
N SER A 74 -1.32 35.44 -5.88
CA SER A 74 -2.23 35.29 -4.73
C SER A 74 -2.20 36.44 -3.73
N LYS A 75 -1.22 37.35 -3.84
CA LYS A 75 -1.25 38.61 -3.07
C LYS A 75 -2.47 39.39 -3.58
N GLU A 76 -3.31 39.88 -2.69
CA GLU A 76 -4.56 40.64 -2.98
C GLU A 76 -5.78 39.85 -3.47
N ARG A 77 -5.70 38.53 -3.60
CA ARG A 77 -6.90 37.73 -3.93
C ARG A 77 -7.73 37.41 -2.69
N GLU A 78 -9.04 37.59 -2.81
CA GLU A 78 -10.00 37.18 -1.80
C GLU A 78 -10.00 35.66 -1.59
N VAL A 79 -10.27 35.24 -0.36
CA VAL A 79 -10.50 33.82 -0.04
C VAL A 79 -11.75 33.35 -0.77
N PHE A 80 -11.72 32.11 -1.26
CA PHE A 80 -12.74 31.51 -2.12
C PHE A 80 -12.86 32.10 -3.54
N SER A 81 -11.98 33.03 -3.92
CA SER A 81 -11.88 33.49 -5.31
C SER A 81 -11.26 32.43 -6.22
N SER A 82 -11.70 32.41 -7.48
CA SER A 82 -11.20 31.53 -8.54
C SER A 82 -10.74 32.34 -9.75
N LYS A 83 -9.71 31.86 -10.46
CA LYS A 83 -9.28 32.35 -11.77
C LYS A 83 -9.19 31.16 -12.71
N PHE A 84 -9.65 31.34 -13.94
CA PHE A 84 -9.61 30.31 -14.97
C PHE A 84 -8.74 30.73 -16.13
N ALA A 85 -8.13 29.76 -16.80
CA ALA A 85 -7.50 29.96 -18.09
C ALA A 85 -7.90 28.80 -19.00
N PHE A 86 -8.17 29.12 -20.26
CA PHE A 86 -8.74 28.19 -21.22
C PHE A 86 -7.83 28.05 -22.44
N THR A 87 -7.78 26.84 -22.94
CA THR A 87 -7.45 26.51 -24.32
C THR A 87 -8.65 25.78 -24.91
N PRO A 88 -8.72 25.55 -26.23
CA PRO A 88 -9.85 24.83 -26.83
C PRO A 88 -10.11 23.41 -26.26
N THR A 89 -9.15 22.85 -25.53
CA THR A 89 -9.18 21.45 -25.06
C THR A 89 -8.85 21.30 -23.56
N THR A 90 -8.52 22.38 -22.87
CA THR A 90 -8.00 22.30 -21.49
C THR A 90 -8.34 23.55 -20.72
N THR A 91 -8.85 23.34 -19.52
CA THR A 91 -9.17 24.37 -18.53
C THR A 91 -8.24 24.25 -17.33
N LEU A 92 -7.60 25.36 -16.97
CA LEU A 92 -6.88 25.53 -15.73
C LEU A 92 -7.73 26.32 -14.76
N VAL A 93 -7.73 25.91 -13.49
CA VAL A 93 -8.34 26.68 -12.40
C VAL A 93 -7.35 26.92 -11.28
N SER A 94 -7.29 28.16 -10.83
CA SER A 94 -6.59 28.59 -9.62
C SER A 94 -7.60 29.05 -8.58
N TYR A 95 -7.71 28.31 -7.48
CA TYR A 95 -8.65 28.55 -6.41
C TYR A 95 -7.92 28.85 -5.09
N LEU A 96 -8.44 29.79 -4.31
CA LEU A 96 -7.84 30.25 -3.06
C LEU A 96 -8.66 29.78 -1.84
N PRO A 97 -8.54 28.52 -1.37
CA PRO A 97 -9.30 28.03 -0.21
C PRO A 97 -8.98 28.77 1.09
N LYS A 98 -7.77 29.32 1.23
CA LYS A 98 -7.31 30.07 2.41
C LYS A 98 -6.33 31.16 1.97
N LYS A 99 -6.14 32.19 2.81
CA LYS A 99 -5.13 33.24 2.58
C LYS A 99 -3.76 32.61 2.31
N ASN A 100 -3.10 33.05 1.23
CA ASN A 100 -1.79 32.54 0.77
C ASN A 100 -1.74 31.04 0.42
N LYS A 101 -2.89 30.36 0.28
CA LYS A 101 -2.97 28.97 -0.16
C LYS A 101 -3.70 28.91 -1.49
N ASN A 102 -2.94 29.01 -2.58
CA ASN A 102 -3.43 28.79 -3.94
C ASN A 102 -3.35 27.31 -4.31
N VAL A 103 -4.44 26.75 -4.85
CA VAL A 103 -4.54 25.40 -5.40
C VAL A 103 -4.80 25.52 -6.90
N VAL A 104 -4.00 24.82 -7.71
CA VAL A 104 -4.10 24.85 -9.17
C VAL A 104 -4.44 23.45 -9.68
N LEU A 105 -5.52 23.34 -10.46
CA LEU A 105 -5.90 22.12 -11.15
C LEU A 105 -5.91 22.34 -12.66
N LEU A 106 -5.64 21.28 -13.39
CA LEU A 106 -5.80 21.17 -14.85
C LEU A 106 -6.87 20.15 -15.13
N SER A 107 -7.75 20.46 -16.08
CA SER A 107 -8.76 19.55 -16.57
C SER A 107 -8.86 19.61 -18.09
N THR A 108 -8.99 18.44 -18.73
CA THR A 108 -9.45 18.30 -20.12
C THR A 108 -10.90 17.81 -20.22
N LEU A 109 -11.57 17.65 -19.08
CA LEU A 109 -12.97 17.25 -18.98
C LEU A 109 -13.91 18.46 -18.99
N HIS A 110 -13.52 19.55 -18.32
CA HIS A 110 -14.37 20.72 -18.12
C HIS A 110 -14.02 21.81 -19.13
N THR A 111 -15.01 22.40 -19.78
CA THR A 111 -14.84 23.52 -20.73
C THR A 111 -15.26 24.87 -20.15
N GLU A 112 -16.09 24.88 -19.11
CA GLU A 112 -16.69 26.10 -18.55
C GLU A 112 -16.10 26.50 -17.18
N ALA A 113 -16.37 27.75 -16.81
CA ALA A 113 -15.93 28.39 -15.56
C ALA A 113 -16.90 28.16 -14.39
N ASP A 114 -17.49 26.96 -14.26
CA ASP A 114 -18.57 26.73 -13.31
C ASP A 114 -18.08 26.78 -11.86
N ILE A 115 -18.78 27.57 -11.05
CA ILE A 115 -18.54 27.76 -9.61
C ILE A 115 -19.81 27.38 -8.86
N SER A 116 -19.69 26.59 -7.80
CA SER A 116 -20.84 26.24 -6.97
C SER A 116 -21.34 27.43 -6.14
N ASP A 117 -22.65 27.49 -5.90
CA ASP A 117 -23.29 28.47 -5.01
C ASP A 117 -23.05 28.22 -3.50
N ARG A 118 -22.18 27.26 -3.16
CA ARG A 118 -21.77 27.02 -1.78
C ARG A 118 -21.00 28.21 -1.21
N GLU A 119 -21.01 28.34 0.12
CA GLU A 119 -20.23 29.38 0.83
C GLU A 119 -18.74 29.36 0.46
N ASP A 120 -18.19 28.18 0.19
CA ASP A 120 -16.79 28.01 -0.21
C ASP A 120 -16.54 28.28 -1.71
N ARG A 121 -17.57 28.57 -2.50
CA ARG A 121 -17.50 28.94 -3.93
C ARG A 121 -16.51 28.07 -4.72
N LYS A 122 -16.53 26.77 -4.46
CA LYS A 122 -15.60 25.84 -5.12
C LYS A 122 -15.97 25.68 -6.60
N PRO A 123 -14.98 25.78 -7.51
CA PRO A 123 -15.16 25.40 -8.91
C PRO A 123 -15.61 23.95 -9.06
N ALA A 124 -16.43 23.67 -10.06
CA ALA A 124 -16.88 22.30 -10.40
C ALA A 124 -15.68 21.35 -10.55
N ILE A 125 -14.61 21.79 -11.23
CA ILE A 125 -13.34 21.04 -11.39
C ILE A 125 -12.78 20.56 -10.04
N ILE A 126 -12.84 21.40 -9.00
CA ILE A 126 -12.31 21.07 -7.67
C ILE A 126 -13.24 20.10 -6.94
N LEU A 127 -14.56 20.24 -7.11
CA LEU A 127 -15.53 19.30 -6.55
C LEU A 127 -15.33 17.91 -7.16
N ASP A 128 -15.24 17.82 -8.48
CA ASP A 128 -15.00 16.58 -9.22
C ASP A 128 -13.68 15.92 -8.84
N TYR A 129 -12.61 16.70 -8.74
CA TYR A 129 -11.33 16.19 -8.25
C TYR A 129 -11.45 15.61 -6.83
N ASN A 130 -12.14 16.31 -5.93
CA ASN A 130 -12.27 15.86 -4.54
C ASN A 130 -13.09 14.58 -4.39
N CYS A 131 -14.13 14.40 -5.22
CA CYS A 131 -14.93 13.17 -5.25
C CYS A 131 -14.10 11.96 -5.72
N ASN A 132 -13.17 12.16 -6.65
CA ASN A 132 -12.48 11.05 -7.33
C ASN A 132 -11.06 10.76 -6.80
N LYS A 133 -10.33 11.76 -6.27
CA LYS A 133 -8.93 11.63 -5.83
C LYS A 133 -8.67 10.55 -4.78
N GLY A 134 -9.72 10.13 -4.06
CA GLY A 134 -9.63 9.15 -2.97
C GLY A 134 -9.57 7.70 -3.41
N GLY A 135 -9.77 7.37 -4.69
CA GLY A 135 -9.93 5.96 -5.15
C GLY A 135 -8.79 5.04 -4.69
N VAL A 136 -7.54 5.39 -5.02
CA VAL A 136 -6.36 4.57 -4.68
C VAL A 136 -6.07 4.57 -3.18
N ASP A 137 -6.18 5.73 -2.52
CA ASP A 137 -5.94 5.85 -1.08
C ASP A 137 -6.96 5.07 -0.25
N ASN A 138 -8.22 5.07 -0.68
CA ASN A 138 -9.28 4.29 -0.06
C ASN A 138 -9.03 2.79 -0.21
N LEU A 139 -8.61 2.33 -1.39
CA LEU A 139 -8.20 0.94 -1.61
C LEU A 139 -7.06 0.55 -0.67
N SER A 140 -6.00 1.37 -0.60
CA SER A 140 -4.85 1.16 0.27
C SER A 140 -5.25 1.08 1.76
N LYS A 141 -6.11 1.99 2.21
CA LYS A 141 -6.66 2.02 3.57
C LYS A 141 -7.48 0.78 3.89
N VAL A 142 -8.35 0.38 2.98
CA VAL A 142 -9.19 -0.82 3.15
C VAL A 142 -8.29 -2.06 3.21
N ILE A 143 -7.39 -2.25 2.25
CA ILE A 143 -6.42 -3.36 2.24
C ILE A 143 -5.66 -3.43 3.57
N GLY A 144 -5.15 -2.31 4.07
CA GLY A 144 -4.40 -2.26 5.33
C GLY A 144 -5.17 -2.74 6.57
N THR A 145 -6.51 -2.75 6.54
CA THR A 145 -7.34 -3.20 7.68
C THR A 145 -7.35 -4.73 7.82
N TYR A 146 -7.29 -5.46 6.70
CA TYR A 146 -7.24 -6.93 6.67
C TYR A 146 -6.17 -7.33 5.68
N SER A 147 -4.91 -7.33 6.15
CA SER A 147 -3.74 -7.63 5.33
C SER A 147 -3.07 -8.92 5.76
N CYS A 148 -2.65 -9.71 4.78
CA CYS A 148 -1.86 -10.93 4.97
C CYS A 148 -0.36 -10.64 5.11
N ARG A 149 0.07 -9.37 5.05
CA ARG A 149 1.48 -8.99 5.16
C ARG A 149 2.09 -9.49 6.47
N ARG A 150 3.33 -10.00 6.37
CA ARG A 150 4.16 -10.45 7.49
C ARG A 150 5.53 -9.79 7.42
N MET A 151 6.19 -9.68 8.56
CA MET A 151 7.59 -9.26 8.61
C MET A 151 8.42 -10.27 7.81
N THR A 152 9.25 -9.75 6.90
CA THR A 152 10.07 -10.56 6.00
C THR A 152 11.34 -9.81 5.65
N ALA A 153 12.46 -10.54 5.49
CA ALA A 153 13.70 -10.01 4.96
C ALA A 153 13.76 -10.07 3.41
N HIS A 154 12.79 -10.72 2.77
CA HIS A 154 12.75 -10.92 1.33
C HIS A 154 11.71 -10.01 0.66
N TRP A 155 12.18 -9.02 -0.11
CA TRP A 155 11.30 -8.07 -0.80
C TRP A 155 10.29 -8.71 -1.77
N PRO A 156 10.54 -9.85 -2.45
CA PRO A 156 9.52 -10.47 -3.31
C PRO A 156 8.28 -10.90 -2.53
N LEU A 157 8.45 -11.33 -1.28
CA LEU A 157 7.32 -11.67 -0.41
C LEU A 157 6.44 -10.46 -0.09
N VAL A 158 7.00 -9.25 -0.05
CA VAL A 158 6.22 -8.02 0.13
C VAL A 158 5.26 -7.81 -1.05
N ILE A 159 5.74 -8.06 -2.27
CA ILE A 159 4.91 -7.99 -3.49
C ILE A 159 3.87 -9.10 -3.49
N PHE A 160 4.26 -10.33 -3.16
CA PHE A 160 3.35 -11.47 -3.08
C PHE A 160 2.19 -11.23 -2.10
N HIS A 161 2.49 -10.76 -0.88
CA HIS A 161 1.45 -10.40 0.08
C HIS A 161 0.52 -9.30 -0.45
N ASN A 162 1.07 -8.31 -1.17
CA ASN A 162 0.26 -7.28 -1.80
C ASN A 162 -0.66 -7.84 -2.90
N ILE A 163 -0.18 -8.79 -3.69
CA ILE A 163 -0.99 -9.47 -4.71
C ILE A 163 -2.17 -10.19 -4.05
N ILE A 164 -1.96 -10.92 -2.97
CA ILE A 164 -3.03 -11.60 -2.23
C ILE A 164 -4.07 -10.60 -1.72
N ASP A 165 -3.61 -9.52 -1.08
CA ASP A 165 -4.49 -8.51 -0.49
C ASP A 165 -5.36 -7.82 -1.56
N VAL A 166 -4.75 -7.41 -2.68
CA VAL A 166 -5.46 -6.76 -3.81
C VAL A 166 -6.41 -7.74 -4.49
N SER A 167 -5.97 -8.97 -4.74
CA SER A 167 -6.81 -10.00 -5.39
C SER A 167 -8.04 -10.34 -4.55
N SER A 168 -7.86 -10.46 -3.23
CA SER A 168 -8.97 -10.72 -2.30
C SER A 168 -9.96 -9.55 -2.25
N TYR A 169 -9.48 -8.31 -2.38
CA TYR A 169 -10.34 -7.13 -2.50
C TYR A 169 -11.12 -7.12 -3.82
N ASN A 170 -10.46 -7.37 -4.94
CA ASN A 170 -11.13 -7.42 -6.24
C ASN A 170 -12.17 -8.55 -6.30
N ALA A 171 -11.87 -9.70 -5.71
CA ALA A 171 -12.79 -10.83 -5.63
C ALA A 171 -14.08 -10.48 -4.89
N ILE A 172 -14.03 -9.74 -3.76
CA ILE A 172 -15.26 -9.33 -3.08
C ILE A 172 -16.04 -8.27 -3.85
N VAL A 173 -15.37 -7.37 -4.58
CA VAL A 173 -16.06 -6.40 -5.44
C VAL A 173 -16.87 -7.15 -6.49
N ILE A 174 -16.23 -8.04 -7.24
CA ILE A 174 -16.89 -8.88 -8.26
C ILE A 174 -18.01 -9.73 -7.63
N TRP A 175 -17.75 -10.37 -6.49
CA TRP A 175 -18.74 -11.21 -5.81
C TRP A 175 -20.02 -10.42 -5.45
N ARG A 176 -19.88 -9.18 -5.00
CA ARG A 176 -21.01 -8.32 -4.62
C ARG A 176 -21.81 -7.84 -5.82
N GLU A 177 -21.17 -7.60 -6.96
CA GLU A 177 -21.85 -7.25 -8.19
C GLU A 177 -22.66 -8.43 -8.73
N ILE A 178 -22.09 -9.64 -8.67
CA ILE A 178 -22.79 -10.87 -9.11
C ILE A 178 -23.88 -11.28 -8.12
N ASN A 179 -23.68 -11.05 -6.81
CA ASN A 179 -24.59 -11.48 -5.74
C ASN A 179 -25.05 -10.28 -4.88
N PRO A 180 -25.92 -9.40 -5.41
CA PRO A 180 -26.33 -8.17 -4.70
C PRO A 180 -27.11 -8.45 -3.41
N THR A 181 -27.85 -9.56 -3.38
CA THR A 181 -28.62 -10.02 -2.21
C THR A 181 -27.76 -10.74 -1.17
N TRP A 182 -26.46 -10.92 -1.40
CA TRP A 182 -25.59 -11.59 -0.45
C TRP A 182 -25.37 -10.75 0.81
N MET A 183 -25.86 -11.29 1.94
CA MET A 183 -25.76 -10.73 3.29
C MET A 183 -26.25 -9.26 3.38
N PRO A 184 -27.51 -8.96 3.06
CA PRO A 184 -27.99 -7.59 2.81
C PRO A 184 -27.89 -6.71 4.07
N ARG A 185 -28.08 -7.30 5.26
CA ARG A 185 -28.08 -6.60 6.55
C ARG A 185 -26.73 -6.60 7.30
N LYS A 186 -25.69 -7.25 6.76
CA LYS A 186 -24.38 -7.30 7.44
C LYS A 186 -23.49 -6.12 7.05
N ARG A 187 -22.97 -5.41 8.06
CA ARG A 187 -21.98 -4.33 7.87
C ARG A 187 -20.54 -4.84 7.71
N ASN A 188 -20.26 -6.07 8.17
CA ASN A 188 -18.93 -6.68 8.15
C ASN A 188 -18.71 -7.66 6.98
N LYS A 189 -19.37 -7.45 5.83
CA LYS A 189 -19.34 -8.37 4.68
C LYS A 189 -17.93 -8.79 4.26
N ARG A 190 -16.98 -7.85 4.25
CA ARG A 190 -15.58 -8.14 3.89
C ARG A 190 -14.89 -9.12 4.81
N ARG A 191 -15.08 -9.00 6.13
CA ARG A 191 -14.50 -9.95 7.09
C ARG A 191 -15.02 -11.36 6.83
N VAL A 192 -16.33 -11.48 6.63
CA VAL A 192 -16.98 -12.78 6.40
C VAL A 192 -16.54 -13.38 5.06
N PHE A 193 -16.44 -12.56 4.01
CA PHE A 193 -15.92 -13.00 2.72
C PHE A 193 -14.50 -13.55 2.82
N LEU A 194 -13.59 -12.84 3.49
CA LEU A 194 -12.20 -13.27 3.66
C LEU A 194 -12.09 -14.56 4.48
N GLU A 195 -12.93 -14.72 5.50
CA GLU A 195 -12.99 -15.95 6.29
C GLU A 195 -13.47 -17.13 5.43
N GLN A 196 -14.53 -16.95 4.64
CA GLN A 196 -15.04 -17.97 3.73
C GLN A 196 -14.03 -18.32 2.64
N LEU A 197 -13.38 -17.31 2.05
CA LEU A 197 -12.32 -17.49 1.06
C LEU A 197 -11.15 -18.30 1.65
N GLY A 198 -10.67 -17.94 2.84
CA GLY A 198 -9.58 -18.65 3.51
C GLY A 198 -9.95 -20.12 3.80
N LYS A 199 -11.16 -20.37 4.27
CA LYS A 199 -11.67 -21.74 4.48
C LYS A 199 -11.73 -22.52 3.16
N ALA A 200 -12.34 -21.95 2.11
CA ALA A 200 -12.48 -22.60 0.82
C ALA A 200 -11.12 -22.97 0.18
N LEU A 201 -10.10 -22.12 0.32
CA LEU A 201 -8.75 -22.39 -0.20
C LEU A 201 -8.01 -23.49 0.57
N VAL A 202 -8.24 -23.62 1.87
CA VAL A 202 -7.49 -24.54 2.74
C VAL A 202 -8.19 -25.88 2.90
N THR A 203 -9.53 -25.95 2.78
CA THR A 203 -10.30 -27.19 2.97
C THR A 203 -9.79 -28.37 2.14
N PRO A 204 -9.56 -28.27 0.81
CA PRO A 204 -9.06 -29.40 0.02
C PRO A 204 -7.67 -29.88 0.44
N LEU A 205 -6.84 -28.98 1.00
CA LEU A 205 -5.52 -29.32 1.53
C LEU A 205 -5.63 -30.05 2.87
N ILE A 206 -6.62 -29.68 3.69
CA ILE A 206 -6.92 -30.39 4.94
C ILE A 206 -7.47 -31.78 4.64
N GLU A 207 -8.38 -31.92 3.67
CA GLU A 207 -8.99 -33.20 3.31
C GLU A 207 -7.95 -34.24 2.87
N ARG A 208 -6.95 -33.84 2.08
CA ARG A 208 -5.88 -34.73 1.60
C ARG A 208 -4.75 -34.96 2.61
N ARG A 209 -4.83 -34.37 3.80
CA ARG A 209 -3.75 -34.41 4.79
C ARG A 209 -3.76 -35.75 5.53
N GLU A 210 -2.80 -36.61 5.23
CA GLU A 210 -2.64 -37.90 5.91
C GLU A 210 -2.19 -37.74 7.38
N HIS A 211 -1.27 -36.81 7.63
CA HIS A 211 -0.61 -36.67 8.93
C HIS A 211 -1.25 -35.56 9.78
N LEU A 212 -1.74 -35.96 10.95
CA LEU A 212 -2.33 -35.03 11.90
C LEU A 212 -1.29 -34.03 12.45
N PRO A 213 -1.66 -32.75 12.59
CA PRO A 213 -0.85 -31.76 13.30
C PRO A 213 -0.53 -32.20 14.73
N ARG A 214 0.65 -31.80 15.24
CA ARG A 214 1.08 -32.11 16.62
C ARG A 214 0.22 -31.45 17.70
N THR A 215 -0.37 -30.30 17.42
CA THR A 215 -1.19 -29.57 18.39
C THR A 215 -2.62 -30.10 18.37
N GLU A 216 -3.16 -30.37 19.56
CA GLU A 216 -4.50 -30.94 19.72
C GLU A 216 -5.58 -30.09 19.03
N ALA A 217 -5.52 -28.77 19.17
CA ALA A 217 -6.45 -27.85 18.51
C ALA A 217 -6.42 -27.96 16.97
N SER A 218 -5.23 -28.09 16.36
CA SER A 218 -5.13 -28.22 14.90
C SER A 218 -5.52 -29.62 14.44
N ALA A 219 -5.19 -30.65 15.22
CA ALA A 219 -5.63 -32.03 14.96
C ALA A 219 -7.16 -32.15 15.03
N ALA A 220 -7.81 -31.47 15.97
CA ALA A 220 -9.26 -31.43 16.08
C ALA A 220 -9.91 -30.81 14.83
N VAL A 221 -9.34 -29.72 14.30
CA VAL A 221 -9.81 -29.10 13.05
C VAL A 221 -9.69 -30.05 11.87
N VAL A 222 -8.54 -30.72 11.71
CA VAL A 222 -8.32 -31.67 10.60
C VAL A 222 -9.32 -32.84 10.69
N LYS A 223 -9.48 -33.43 11.88
CA LYS A 223 -10.46 -34.50 12.13
C LYS A 223 -11.89 -34.03 11.84
N ALA A 224 -12.27 -32.82 12.24
CA ALA A 224 -13.60 -32.29 12.00
C ALA A 224 -13.92 -32.12 10.51
N VAL A 225 -12.94 -31.69 9.70
CA VAL A 225 -13.08 -31.51 8.25
C VAL A 225 -13.08 -32.85 7.50
N GLN A 226 -12.25 -33.81 7.93
CA GLN A 226 -12.13 -35.13 7.29
C GLN A 226 -13.21 -36.12 7.68
N ARG A 227 -14.06 -35.80 8.67
CA ARG A 227 -15.19 -36.66 9.03
C ARG A 227 -16.11 -36.82 7.80
N PRO A 228 -16.46 -38.06 7.42
CA PRO A 228 -17.39 -38.28 6.32
C PRO A 228 -18.71 -37.58 6.64
N ARG A 229 -19.17 -36.69 5.75
CA ARG A 229 -20.53 -36.17 5.80
C ARG A 229 -21.46 -37.36 5.64
N SER A 230 -22.19 -37.73 6.68
CA SER A 230 -23.26 -38.72 6.60
C SER A 230 -24.23 -38.30 5.50
N ARG A 231 -24.54 -39.22 4.57
CA ARG A 231 -25.36 -38.98 3.37
C ARG A 231 -26.82 -38.57 3.65
N ASP A 232 -27.24 -38.51 4.91
CA ASP A 232 -28.63 -38.25 5.31
C ASP A 232 -28.81 -36.88 6.00
N GLN A 233 -28.41 -35.79 5.33
CA GLN A 233 -28.97 -34.47 5.63
C GLN A 233 -29.33 -33.76 4.32
N PRO A 234 -30.59 -33.32 4.13
CA PRO A 234 -30.94 -32.50 2.99
C PRO A 234 -30.12 -31.20 3.02
N GLU A 235 -29.63 -30.77 1.85
CA GLU A 235 -29.01 -29.44 1.71
C GLU A 235 -30.03 -28.37 2.07
N VAL A 236 -29.95 -27.87 3.31
CA VAL A 236 -30.70 -26.69 3.73
C VAL A 236 -29.97 -25.47 3.14
N PRO A 237 -30.65 -24.58 2.40
CA PRO A 237 -30.04 -23.33 1.96
C PRO A 237 -29.56 -22.56 3.19
N ALA A 238 -28.34 -22.03 3.14
CA ALA A 238 -27.69 -21.37 4.27
C ALA A 238 -28.61 -20.33 4.95
N ALA A 239 -29.26 -20.74 6.04
CA ALA A 239 -30.10 -19.88 6.85
C ALA A 239 -29.22 -18.92 7.69
N PRO A 240 -29.70 -17.68 7.93
CA PRO A 240 -28.91 -16.65 8.57
C PRO A 240 -28.69 -16.98 10.04
N ALA A 241 -27.44 -16.91 10.49
CA ALA A 241 -27.11 -17.01 11.91
C ALA A 241 -27.77 -15.86 12.69
N THR A 242 -28.84 -16.18 13.41
CA THR A 242 -29.45 -15.34 14.44
C THR A 242 -28.49 -15.29 15.64
N ALA A 243 -28.01 -14.09 15.97
CA ALA A 243 -27.29 -13.85 17.22
C ALA A 243 -28.29 -13.35 18.28
N PRO A 244 -28.14 -13.74 19.56
CA PRO A 244 -29.02 -13.26 20.62
C PRO A 244 -28.84 -11.75 20.81
N ALA A 245 -29.96 -11.07 20.99
CA ALA A 245 -30.03 -9.64 21.27
C ALA A 245 -29.59 -9.35 22.71
N GLY A 246 -28.84 -8.26 22.90
CA GLY A 246 -28.69 -7.63 24.21
C GLY A 246 -27.26 -7.29 24.62
N ALA A 247 -26.71 -6.20 24.08
CA ALA A 247 -25.81 -5.32 24.81
C ALA A 247 -25.80 -3.96 24.11
N LYS A 248 -26.33 -2.94 24.78
CA LYS A 248 -26.28 -1.54 24.34
C LYS A 248 -24.80 -1.14 24.22
N TYR A 249 -24.38 -0.72 23.03
CA TYR A 249 -23.07 -0.10 22.83
C TYR A 249 -23.27 1.41 22.78
N GLU A 250 -22.87 2.08 23.86
CA GLU A 250 -22.65 3.52 23.85
C GLU A 250 -21.39 3.84 23.03
N ASP A 251 -21.50 4.98 22.36
CA ASP A 251 -20.56 5.58 21.42
C ASP A 251 -19.35 6.16 22.16
N ILE A 252 -18.18 5.51 22.12
CA ILE A 252 -16.92 6.15 22.51
C ILE A 252 -15.77 5.66 21.61
N GLY A 253 -15.22 6.58 20.83
CA GLY A 253 -14.14 6.33 19.86
C GLY A 253 -12.90 5.68 20.48
N ARG A 254 -12.43 4.56 19.89
CA ARG A 254 -11.11 3.97 20.21
C ARG A 254 -10.63 2.96 19.15
N VAL A 255 -10.40 3.41 17.91
CA VAL A 255 -9.73 2.57 16.88
C VAL A 255 -8.24 2.31 17.23
N LYS A 256 -7.67 3.00 18.23
CA LYS A 256 -6.31 2.72 18.74
C LYS A 256 -6.20 1.50 19.68
N HIS A 257 -7.30 0.86 20.11
CA HIS A 257 -7.26 -0.22 21.12
C HIS A 257 -7.54 -1.64 20.61
N ALA A 258 -8.00 -1.82 19.36
CA ALA A 258 -8.39 -3.16 18.88
C ALA A 258 -7.22 -4.18 18.86
N ARG A 259 -5.97 -3.72 18.70
CA ARG A 259 -4.78 -4.58 18.78
C ARG A 259 -4.47 -5.05 20.20
N GLN A 260 -4.82 -4.23 21.19
CA GLN A 260 -4.55 -4.48 22.61
C GLN A 260 -5.64 -5.33 23.27
N LEU A 261 -6.83 -5.39 22.65
CA LEU A 261 -7.98 -6.21 23.09
C LEU A 261 -7.98 -7.65 22.54
N LEU A 262 -7.20 -7.93 21.48
CA LEU A 262 -7.13 -9.26 20.84
C LEU A 262 -5.81 -9.99 21.10
N GLU A 263 -4.83 -9.29 21.66
CA GLU A 263 -3.56 -9.87 22.11
C GLU A 263 -3.33 -9.41 23.55
N ASP A 264 -3.84 -10.18 24.51
CA ASP A 264 -3.18 -10.19 25.80
C ASP A 264 -1.74 -10.61 25.53
N LYS A 265 -0.76 -9.79 25.93
CA LYS A 265 0.63 -10.22 25.96
C LYS A 265 0.67 -11.45 26.86
N LYS A 266 0.71 -12.64 26.25
CA LYS A 266 0.93 -13.88 26.97
C LYS A 266 2.36 -13.86 27.50
N SER A 267 2.55 -13.28 28.67
CA SER A 267 3.75 -13.46 29.47
C SER A 267 3.54 -14.69 30.34
N GLY A 268 4.37 -15.70 30.15
CA GLY A 268 4.46 -16.87 31.03
C GLY A 268 5.93 -17.08 31.40
N LYS A 269 6.17 -17.58 32.62
CA LYS A 269 7.47 -18.20 32.94
C LYS A 269 7.51 -19.53 32.19
N LEU A 270 8.50 -19.68 31.30
CA LEU A 270 8.79 -20.97 30.69
C LEU A 270 9.33 -21.89 31.79
N GLU A 271 8.62 -22.97 32.09
CA GLU A 271 9.09 -24.01 33.02
C GLU A 271 10.22 -24.86 32.42
N VAL A 272 10.45 -24.71 31.12
CA VAL A 272 11.54 -25.36 30.39
C VAL A 272 12.81 -24.53 30.50
N THR A 273 13.92 -25.20 30.80
CA THR A 273 15.26 -24.59 30.79
C THR A 273 15.61 -24.09 29.39
N LYS A 274 16.40 -23.02 29.33
CA LYS A 274 16.83 -22.37 28.08
C LYS A 274 17.46 -23.38 27.12
N GLU A 275 18.26 -24.30 27.66
CA GLU A 275 18.98 -25.32 26.89
C GLU A 275 18.00 -26.28 26.21
N LYS A 276 16.95 -26.73 26.91
CA LYS A 276 15.90 -27.59 26.32
C LYS A 276 15.11 -26.85 25.25
N LEU A 277 14.81 -25.57 25.46
CA LEU A 277 14.10 -24.75 24.48
C LEU A 277 14.94 -24.56 23.21
N GLU A 278 16.23 -24.25 23.37
CA GLU A 278 17.17 -24.07 22.27
C GLU A 278 17.37 -25.37 21.49
N GLN A 279 17.49 -26.52 22.16
CA GLN A 279 17.55 -27.82 21.50
C GLN A 279 16.26 -28.13 20.72
N HIS A 280 15.09 -27.81 21.29
CA HIS A 280 13.81 -28.00 20.61
C HIS A 280 13.69 -27.11 19.36
N ILE A 281 14.04 -25.83 19.48
CA ILE A 281 14.02 -24.88 18.35
C ILE A 281 15.03 -25.33 17.28
N LYS A 282 16.23 -25.75 17.67
CA LYS A 282 17.23 -26.27 16.75
C LYS A 282 16.70 -27.52 16.04
N GLY A 283 16.08 -28.46 16.74
CA GLY A 283 15.48 -29.64 16.11
C GLY A 283 14.29 -29.35 15.18
N GLN A 284 13.49 -28.32 15.45
CA GLN A 284 12.31 -27.98 14.63
C GLN A 284 12.59 -27.06 13.44
N TYR A 285 13.51 -26.10 13.62
CA TYR A 285 13.74 -25.02 12.65
C TYR A 285 15.14 -25.06 12.03
N SER A 286 15.99 -26.02 12.40
CA SER A 286 17.20 -26.29 11.64
C SER A 286 16.89 -27.28 10.51
N ASP A 287 17.33 -26.91 9.32
CA ASP A 287 17.40 -27.81 8.18
C ASP A 287 18.79 -28.46 8.18
N PRO A 288 18.90 -29.79 8.39
CA PRO A 288 20.18 -30.51 8.33
C PRO A 288 20.85 -30.40 6.96
N ALA A 289 20.05 -30.22 5.91
CA ALA A 289 20.48 -30.07 4.53
C ALA A 289 20.61 -28.60 4.11
N ARG A 290 20.57 -27.62 5.04
CA ARG A 290 20.72 -26.19 4.70
C ARG A 290 22.00 -25.85 3.92
N ASN A 291 23.03 -26.68 4.10
CA ASN A 291 24.34 -26.55 3.44
C ASN A 291 24.46 -27.46 2.21
N ASN A 292 23.46 -28.30 1.94
CA ASN A 292 23.42 -29.09 0.72
C ASN A 292 22.92 -28.18 -0.41
N PRO A 293 23.72 -27.94 -1.45
CA PRO A 293 23.28 -27.13 -2.58
C PRO A 293 22.09 -27.81 -3.25
N LEU A 294 20.97 -27.09 -3.35
CA LEU A 294 19.80 -27.55 -4.10
C LEU A 294 20.17 -27.71 -5.58
N VAL A 295 19.76 -28.83 -6.17
CA VAL A 295 20.01 -29.11 -7.59
C VAL A 295 19.30 -28.04 -8.44
N PRO A 296 19.94 -27.47 -9.48
CA PRO A 296 19.31 -26.44 -10.31
C PRO A 296 18.01 -26.96 -10.94
N LEU A 297 16.90 -26.25 -10.69
CA LEU A 297 15.65 -26.42 -11.44
C LEU A 297 15.94 -26.00 -12.89
N GLY A 298 16.17 -26.96 -13.79
CA GLY A 298 16.74 -26.78 -15.13
C GLY A 298 16.00 -25.86 -16.11
N HIS A 299 14.90 -25.23 -15.68
CA HIS A 299 14.08 -24.28 -16.44
C HIS A 299 14.22 -22.83 -15.93
N MET A 300 14.99 -22.58 -14.88
CA MET A 300 15.26 -21.23 -14.36
C MET A 300 16.58 -20.69 -14.94
N PRO A 301 16.56 -19.66 -15.79
CA PRO A 301 17.79 -19.07 -16.30
C PRO A 301 18.60 -18.50 -15.13
N HIS A 302 19.84 -18.97 -14.97
CA HIS A 302 20.74 -18.43 -13.96
C HIS A 302 21.14 -17.00 -14.36
N PRO A 303 20.98 -16.01 -13.48
CA PRO A 303 21.46 -14.67 -13.78
C PRO A 303 22.97 -14.73 -13.99
N ALA A 304 23.47 -13.97 -14.96
CA ALA A 304 24.90 -13.83 -15.17
C ALA A 304 25.57 -13.35 -13.87
N PRO A 305 26.77 -13.86 -13.54
CA PRO A 305 27.50 -13.41 -12.36
C PRO A 305 27.67 -11.89 -12.40
N PRO A 306 27.57 -11.20 -11.25
CA PRO A 306 27.68 -9.75 -11.21
C PRO A 306 29.05 -9.31 -11.73
N THR A 307 29.06 -8.46 -12.74
CA THR A 307 30.28 -7.86 -13.33
C THR A 307 31.02 -6.92 -12.38
N SER A 308 30.35 -6.50 -11.30
CA SER A 308 30.93 -5.68 -10.23
C SER A 308 30.85 -6.43 -8.91
N GLN A 309 31.99 -6.77 -8.32
CA GLN A 309 32.03 -7.35 -6.98
C GLN A 309 31.49 -6.35 -5.95
N PHE A 310 30.61 -6.83 -5.07
CA PHE A 310 30.09 -6.03 -3.98
C PHE A 310 31.21 -5.71 -2.99
N ASN A 311 31.47 -4.44 -2.74
CA ASN A 311 32.52 -4.04 -1.80
C ASN A 311 32.08 -4.31 -0.36
N ILE A 312 32.64 -5.37 0.22
CA ILE A 312 32.38 -5.80 1.61
C ILE A 312 33.22 -5.04 2.65
N MET A 313 34.10 -4.12 2.22
CA MET A 313 34.91 -3.34 3.15
C MET A 313 34.03 -2.41 3.98
N LEU A 314 34.35 -2.32 5.27
CA LEU A 314 33.69 -1.39 6.17
C LEU A 314 33.78 0.05 5.63
N PRO A 315 32.68 0.83 5.70
CA PRO A 315 32.66 2.15 5.12
C PRO A 315 33.67 3.07 5.80
N LYS A 316 34.51 3.72 4.99
CA LYS A 316 35.45 4.76 5.48
C LYS A 316 34.68 5.93 6.10
N PHE A 317 35.26 6.59 7.10
CA PHE A 317 34.62 7.72 7.78
C PHE A 317 34.20 8.85 6.82
N CYS A 318 35.02 9.13 5.80
CA CYS A 318 34.68 10.09 4.76
C CYS A 318 33.37 9.74 4.04
N LYS A 319 33.14 8.44 3.78
CA LYS A 319 31.93 7.95 3.11
C LYS A 319 30.70 8.05 3.99
N VAL A 320 30.84 7.69 5.26
CA VAL A 320 29.77 7.85 6.25
C VAL A 320 29.37 9.32 6.39
N ARG A 321 30.36 10.23 6.43
CA ARG A 321 30.12 11.68 6.47
C ARG A 321 29.38 12.19 5.22
N GLU A 322 29.76 11.74 4.03
CA GLU A 322 29.05 12.08 2.79
C GLU A 322 27.58 11.62 2.80
N VAL A 323 27.34 10.38 3.24
CA VAL A 323 25.98 9.81 3.31
C VAL A 323 25.12 10.60 4.30
N VAL A 324 25.64 10.89 5.49
CA VAL A 324 24.93 11.67 6.51
C VAL A 324 24.64 13.09 6.03
N LYS A 325 25.58 13.75 5.32
CA LYS A 325 25.34 15.08 4.74
C LYS A 325 24.20 15.06 3.71
N LYS A 326 24.15 14.04 2.85
CA LYS A 326 23.12 13.90 1.80
C LYS A 326 21.72 13.57 2.35
N ALA A 327 21.62 12.89 3.48
CA ALA A 327 20.34 12.55 4.09
C ALA A 327 19.54 13.82 4.45
N ARG A 328 18.21 13.84 4.28
CA ARG A 328 17.39 15.00 4.69
C ARG A 328 17.35 15.11 6.22
N SER A 329 17.51 16.31 6.76
CA SER A 329 17.47 16.54 8.20
C SER A 329 16.10 16.26 8.85
N ALA A 330 15.05 16.18 8.03
CA ALA A 330 13.68 15.85 8.42
C ALA A 330 13.29 14.38 8.12
N SER A 331 14.24 13.53 7.72
CA SER A 331 13.97 12.10 7.57
C SER A 331 13.52 11.50 8.91
N ALA A 332 12.57 10.57 8.87
CA ALA A 332 12.09 9.87 10.05
C ALA A 332 13.27 9.17 10.77
N PRO A 333 13.36 9.29 12.11
CA PRO A 333 14.42 8.63 12.87
C PRO A 333 14.29 7.10 12.78
N GLY A 334 15.42 6.42 12.91
CA GLY A 334 15.47 4.96 12.97
C GLY A 334 14.90 4.40 14.28
N PRO A 335 15.04 3.09 14.53
CA PRO A 335 14.53 2.42 15.74
C PRO A 335 15.01 3.03 17.06
N ASN A 336 16.16 3.71 17.05
CA ASN A 336 16.71 4.42 18.20
C ASN A 336 16.09 5.81 18.46
N GLY A 337 15.18 6.28 17.60
CA GLY A 337 14.52 7.58 17.74
C GLY A 337 15.42 8.79 17.45
N VAL A 338 16.68 8.59 17.03
CA VAL A 338 17.65 9.68 16.85
C VAL A 338 17.58 10.27 15.43
N PRO A 339 17.34 11.59 15.28
CA PRO A 339 17.28 12.22 13.97
C PRO A 339 18.67 12.50 13.38
N TYR A 340 18.77 12.56 12.06
CA TYR A 340 20.01 12.89 11.34
C TYR A 340 20.60 14.27 11.72
N LYS A 341 19.78 15.18 12.28
CA LYS A 341 20.24 16.49 12.79
C LYS A 341 21.40 16.36 13.78
N LEU A 342 21.34 15.37 14.69
CA LEU A 342 22.39 15.15 15.68
C LEU A 342 23.72 14.82 15.00
N TYR A 343 23.72 13.86 14.08
CA TYR A 343 24.93 13.43 13.38
C TYR A 343 25.50 14.47 12.41
N LYS A 344 24.66 15.39 11.93
CA LYS A 344 25.10 16.51 11.09
C LYS A 344 25.72 17.65 11.90
N ASN A 345 25.11 17.97 13.03
CA ASN A 345 25.47 19.13 13.84
C ASN A 345 26.52 18.79 14.91
N CYS A 346 26.71 17.51 15.23
CA CYS A 346 27.70 17.03 16.20
C CYS A 346 28.69 16.04 15.54
N PRO A 347 29.77 16.54 14.90
CA PRO A 347 30.75 15.69 14.21
C PRO A 347 31.43 14.65 15.10
N GLY A 348 31.62 14.97 16.40
CA GLY A 348 32.17 14.04 17.39
C GLY A 348 31.28 12.81 17.59
N MET A 349 29.96 13.01 17.68
CA MET A 349 28.99 11.91 17.80
C MET A 349 28.96 11.01 16.56
N LEU A 350 29.09 11.59 15.37
CA LEU A 350 29.19 10.82 14.14
C LEU A 350 30.47 9.98 14.09
N LYS A 351 31.59 10.51 14.61
CA LYS A 351 32.87 9.77 14.71
C LYS A 351 32.77 8.61 15.71
N ILE A 352 32.12 8.80 16.84
CA ILE A 352 31.85 7.74 17.82
C ILE A 352 30.99 6.64 17.21
N LEU A 353 29.89 7.00 16.53
CA LEU A 353 29.03 6.03 15.83
C LEU A 353 29.83 5.22 14.79
N TRP A 354 30.65 5.89 13.98
CA TRP A 354 31.49 5.21 12.99
C TRP A 354 32.50 4.24 13.64
N THR A 355 33.11 4.63 14.77
CA THR A 355 34.01 3.75 15.52
C THR A 355 33.27 2.53 16.08
N LEU A 356 32.05 2.71 16.61
CA LEU A 356 31.21 1.60 17.10
C LEU A 356 30.80 0.64 15.98
N MET A 357 30.44 1.18 14.80
CA MET A 357 30.12 0.37 13.61
C MET A 357 31.29 -0.52 13.15
N ARG A 358 32.53 -0.16 13.50
CA ARG A 358 33.73 -0.95 13.19
C ARG A 358 34.15 -1.93 14.29
N LYS A 359 33.59 -1.80 15.50
CA LYS A 359 33.92 -2.66 16.65
C LYS A 359 32.93 -3.82 16.85
N ASN A 360 31.71 -3.70 16.31
CA ASN A 360 30.64 -4.70 16.46
C ASN A 360 30.48 -5.64 15.25
N ASN A 361 31.42 -5.61 14.31
CA ASN A 361 31.64 -6.59 13.24
C ASN A 361 33.04 -7.13 13.40
#